data_AF-A0A2D6XCJ0-F1
#
_entry.id   AF-A0A2D6XCJ0-F1
#
_cell.length_a   1.000
_cell.length_b   1.000
_cell.length_c   1.000
_cell.angle_alpha   90.00
_cell.angle_beta   90.00
_cell.angle_gamma   90.00
#
_symmetry.space_group_name_H-M   'P 1'
#
loop_
_entity.id
_entity.type
_entity.pdbx_description
1 polymer ?
#
loop_
_entity_poly.entity_id
_entity_poly.type
_entity_poly.pdbx_seq_one_letter_code
_entity_poly.pdbx_strand_id
1 'polypeptide(L)'
;MTAYKVVRESAGGRLTSFLTDGEASVQYLIGEWVHAPEWLQREGYHLMVLENPRCVREFGRILYGVEVWPCNVQIWECDVVGMLSTLPTEMLYSEWLAAGMYRPSAVLRDQWPYGTLMVERVRLTERYS
;
A
#
# COMPACT_ATOMS: atom_id res chain seq x y z
N MET A 1 -8.69 -9.98 -9.57
CA MET A 1 -8.07 -8.97 -10.47
C MET A 1 -6.59 -8.94 -10.18
N THR A 2 -5.75 -8.70 -11.19
CA THR A 2 -4.31 -8.46 -11.01
C THR A 2 -4.08 -6.98 -10.73
N ALA A 3 -3.29 -6.67 -9.72
CA ALA A 3 -2.84 -5.32 -9.36
C ALA A 3 -1.37 -5.36 -8.94
N TYR A 4 -0.83 -4.21 -8.53
CA TYR A 4 0.58 -4.04 -8.20
C TYR A 4 0.74 -3.52 -6.78
N LYS A 5 1.51 -4.22 -5.96
CA LYS A 5 1.83 -3.83 -4.59
C LYS A 5 3.27 -3.36 -4.51
N VAL A 6 3.47 -2.18 -3.90
CA VAL A 6 4.80 -1.69 -3.52
C VAL A 6 5.10 -2.12 -2.09
N VAL A 7 6.23 -2.81 -1.91
CA VAL A 7 6.68 -3.35 -0.62
C VAL A 7 8.13 -2.93 -0.33
N ARG A 8 8.49 -2.89 0.96
CA ARG A 8 9.86 -2.78 1.44
C ARG A 8 10.35 -4.14 1.89
N GLU A 9 11.56 -4.48 1.48
CA GLU A 9 12.29 -5.61 2.04
C GLU A 9 13.11 -5.13 3.22
N SER A 10 12.93 -5.79 4.36
CA SER A 10 13.70 -5.55 5.58
C SER A 10 14.92 -6.47 5.66
N ALA A 11 15.86 -6.15 6.56
CA ALA A 11 16.98 -7.02 6.88
C ALA A 11 16.45 -8.38 7.40
N GLY A 12 16.60 -9.42 6.59
CA GLY A 12 16.00 -10.74 6.82
C GLY A 12 14.98 -11.18 5.78
N GLY A 13 14.77 -10.41 4.71
CA GLY A 13 13.96 -10.82 3.54
C GLY A 13 12.45 -10.71 3.75
N ARG A 14 11.99 -10.09 4.84
CA ARG A 14 10.56 -9.88 5.07
C ARG A 14 10.06 -8.72 4.21
N LEU A 15 8.97 -8.96 3.49
CA LEU A 15 8.29 -7.97 2.67
C LEU A 15 7.22 -7.28 3.51
N THR A 16 7.28 -5.95 3.61
CA THR A 16 6.29 -5.15 4.33
C THR A 16 5.69 -4.10 3.41
N SER A 17 4.46 -3.66 3.68
CA SER A 17 3.86 -2.57 2.93
C SER A 17 4.76 -1.32 2.94
N PHE A 18 4.94 -0.70 1.78
CA PHE A 18 5.83 0.45 1.65
C PHE A 18 5.34 1.71 2.40
N LEU A 19 4.03 1.88 2.55
CA LEU A 19 3.43 3.09 3.17
C LEU A 19 3.19 3.00 4.68
N THR A 20 3.22 1.80 5.24
CA THR A 20 2.84 1.59 6.65
C THR A 20 4.02 1.03 7.43
N ASP A 21 4.07 1.34 8.72
CA ASP A 21 5.05 0.85 9.67
C ASP A 21 4.38 0.74 11.06
N GLY A 22 5.12 0.28 12.08
CA GLY A 22 4.63 0.20 13.47
C GLY A 22 3.33 -0.59 13.60
N GLU A 23 2.35 -0.03 14.31
CA GLU A 23 1.02 -0.64 14.55
C GLU A 23 0.17 -0.80 13.27
N ALA A 24 0.50 -0.08 12.19
CA ALA A 24 -0.13 -0.23 10.88
C ALA A 24 0.65 -1.19 9.95
N SER A 25 1.77 -1.77 10.41
CA SER A 25 2.63 -2.58 9.58
C SER A 25 1.89 -3.81 9.04
N VAL A 26 2.04 -4.05 7.74
CA VAL A 26 1.48 -5.20 7.06
C VAL A 26 2.64 -5.99 6.47
N GLN A 27 2.80 -7.23 6.92
CA GLN A 27 3.79 -8.16 6.41
C GLN A 27 3.16 -9.04 5.33
N TYR A 28 3.91 -9.28 4.27
CA TYR A 28 3.49 -10.12 3.16
C TYR A 28 4.32 -11.38 3.08
N LEU A 29 3.63 -12.51 2.95
CA LEU A 29 4.20 -13.78 2.54
C LEU A 29 3.74 -14.07 1.11
N ILE A 30 4.66 -14.51 0.26
CA ILE A 30 4.37 -14.78 -1.15
C ILE A 30 3.37 -15.94 -1.23
N GLY A 31 2.31 -15.77 -2.01
CA GLY A 31 1.25 -16.76 -2.16
C GLY A 31 0.21 -16.78 -1.03
N GLU A 32 0.36 -15.95 0.01
CA GLU A 32 -0.62 -15.86 1.11
C GLU A 32 -1.53 -14.63 1.01
N TRP A 33 -2.77 -14.79 1.45
CA TRP A 33 -3.75 -13.71 1.52
C TRP A 33 -3.59 -12.91 2.80
N VAL A 34 -3.25 -11.63 2.65
CA VAL A 34 -3.06 -10.69 3.74
C VAL A 34 -4.19 -9.67 3.78
N HIS A 35 -4.52 -9.19 4.98
CA HIS A 35 -5.47 -8.11 5.26
C HIS A 35 -4.79 -6.99 6.06
N ALA A 36 -5.38 -5.79 6.06
CA ALA A 36 -4.91 -4.70 6.92
C ALA A 36 -5.15 -5.04 8.41
N PRO A 37 -4.45 -4.42 9.38
CA PRO A 37 -4.75 -4.63 10.80
C PRO A 37 -6.22 -4.32 11.10
N GLU A 38 -6.85 -5.10 11.99
CA GLU A 38 -8.28 -4.98 12.27
C GLU A 38 -8.72 -3.58 12.71
N TRP A 39 -7.86 -2.87 13.44
CA TRP A 39 -8.15 -1.50 13.86
C TRP A 39 -8.23 -0.55 12.66
N LEU A 40 -7.37 -0.74 11.66
CA LEU A 40 -7.33 0.11 10.47
C LEU A 40 -8.51 -0.19 9.54
N GLN A 41 -8.89 -1.47 9.44
CA GLN A 41 -10.10 -1.90 8.72
C GLN A 41 -11.38 -1.28 9.29
N ARG A 42 -11.48 -1.17 10.63
CA ARG A 42 -12.63 -0.53 11.30
C ARG A 42 -12.76 0.96 10.96
N GLU A 43 -11.66 1.61 10.63
CA GLU A 43 -11.61 3.00 10.15
C GLU A 43 -11.82 3.12 8.63
N GLY A 44 -12.19 2.03 7.95
CA GLY A 44 -12.43 2.00 6.50
C GLY A 44 -11.16 2.04 5.66
N TYR A 45 -9.99 1.83 6.27
CA TYR A 45 -8.71 1.85 5.58
C TYR A 45 -8.17 0.43 5.46
N HIS A 46 -8.05 -0.07 4.23
CA HIS A 46 -7.60 -1.43 3.94
C HIS A 46 -6.23 -1.41 3.24
N LEU A 47 -5.99 -2.36 2.34
CA LEU A 47 -4.71 -2.48 1.67
C LEU A 47 -4.72 -1.65 0.38
N MET A 48 -3.75 -0.74 0.26
CA MET A 48 -3.53 0.03 -0.95
C MET A 48 -2.72 -0.77 -1.98
N VAL A 49 -3.18 -0.79 -3.22
CA VAL A 49 -2.50 -1.34 -4.40
C VAL A 49 -2.62 -0.35 -5.57
N LEU A 50 -1.89 -0.60 -6.65
CA LEU A 50 -1.90 0.19 -7.87
C LEU A 50 -2.42 -0.65 -9.03
N GLU A 51 -3.27 -0.07 -9.85
CA GLU A 51 -4.00 -0.80 -10.90
C GLU A 51 -3.07 -1.40 -11.97
N ASN A 52 -2.01 -0.68 -12.35
CA ASN A 52 -1.12 -1.07 -13.44
C ASN A 52 0.31 -0.53 -13.23
N PRO A 53 1.31 -1.02 -14.00
CA PRO A 53 2.70 -0.60 -13.81
C PRO A 53 2.96 0.89 -14.05
N ARG A 54 2.17 1.53 -14.92
CA ARG A 54 2.29 2.97 -15.15
C ARG A 54 1.94 3.74 -13.88
N CYS A 55 0.88 3.33 -13.17
CA CYS A 55 0.51 3.90 -11.88
C CYS A 55 1.62 3.74 -10.84
N VAL A 56 2.37 2.64 -10.85
CA VAL A 56 3.53 2.44 -9.95
C VAL A 56 4.60 3.49 -10.14
N ARG A 57 4.95 3.81 -11.39
CA ARG A 57 5.94 4.86 -11.69
C ARG A 57 5.43 6.24 -11.32
N GLU A 58 4.18 6.55 -11.67
CA GLU A 58 3.57 7.84 -11.35
C GLU A 58 3.46 8.04 -9.84
N PHE A 59 3.14 7.00 -9.08
CA PHE A 59 3.08 7.01 -7.63
C PHE A 59 4.44 7.33 -6.99
N GLY A 60 5.52 6.69 -7.44
CA GLY A 60 6.89 7.01 -6.99
C GLY A 60 7.29 8.45 -7.27
N ARG A 61 6.96 8.95 -8.47
CA ARG A 61 7.24 10.32 -8.87
C ARG A 61 6.48 11.34 -8.02
N ILE A 62 5.19 11.11 -7.75
CA ILE A 62 4.32 12.05 -7.03
C ILE A 62 4.68 12.11 -5.55
N LEU A 63 4.81 10.96 -4.88
CA LEU A 63 4.94 10.94 -3.43
C LEU A 63 6.39 11.09 -2.94
N TYR A 64 7.36 10.68 -3.75
CA TYR A 64 8.77 10.64 -3.33
C TYR A 64 9.69 11.42 -4.26
N GLY A 65 9.18 11.96 -5.38
CA GLY A 65 10.02 12.68 -6.35
C GLY A 65 11.04 11.77 -7.04
N VAL A 66 10.83 10.46 -7.03
CA VAL A 66 11.76 9.48 -7.60
C VAL A 66 11.18 8.80 -8.82
N GLU A 67 12.01 8.61 -9.84
CA GLU A 67 11.69 7.73 -10.98
C GLU A 67 12.16 6.29 -10.74
N VAL A 68 13.14 6.11 -9.85
CA VAL A 68 13.75 4.83 -9.51
C VAL A 68 13.57 4.59 -8.02
N TRP A 69 12.99 3.44 -7.70
CA TRP A 69 12.77 3.03 -6.32
C TRP A 69 14.10 2.67 -5.62
N PRO A 70 14.23 2.94 -4.31
CA PRO A 70 15.37 2.47 -3.52
C PRO A 70 15.57 0.95 -3.65
N CYS A 71 16.81 0.47 -3.47
CA CYS A 71 17.17 -0.94 -3.69
C CYS A 71 16.42 -1.94 -2.80
N ASN A 72 15.92 -1.50 -1.65
CA ASN A 72 15.12 -2.31 -0.73
C ASN A 72 13.61 -2.19 -0.99
N VAL A 73 13.18 -1.50 -2.05
CA VAL A 73 11.78 -1.41 -2.45
C VAL A 73 11.56 -2.35 -3.63
N GLN A 74 10.51 -3.14 -3.54
CA GLN A 74 10.13 -4.09 -4.57
C GLN A 74 8.70 -3.82 -5.02
N ILE A 75 8.43 -4.10 -6.28
CA ILE A 75 7.08 -4.08 -6.85
C ILE A 75 6.71 -5.53 -7.10
N TRP A 76 5.48 -5.90 -6.74
CA TRP A 76 4.96 -7.24 -6.91
C TRP A 76 3.62 -7.18 -7.63
N GLU A 77 3.42 -8.05 -8.59
CA GLU A 77 2.08 -8.42 -9.04
C GLU A 77 1.35 -9.12 -7.90
N CYS A 78 0.04 -8.89 -7.84
CA CYS A 78 -0.79 -9.47 -6.80
C CYS A 78 -2.22 -9.72 -7.25
N ASP A 79 -2.82 -10.76 -6.67
CA ASP A 79 -4.25 -10.97 -6.73
C ASP A 79 -4.92 -10.13 -5.64
N VAL A 80 -6.09 -9.56 -5.97
CA VAL A 80 -6.87 -8.76 -5.02
C VAL A 80 -8.34 -9.19 -4.97
N VAL A 81 -8.92 -9.04 -3.77
CA VAL A 81 -10.34 -9.32 -3.46
C VAL A 81 -10.90 -8.20 -2.57
N GLY A 82 -12.20 -7.93 -2.70
CA GLY A 82 -12.90 -6.93 -1.88
C GLY A 82 -12.47 -5.52 -2.23
N MET A 83 -12.58 -5.15 -3.51
CA MET A 83 -12.26 -3.78 -3.93
C MET A 83 -13.30 -2.80 -3.37
N LEU A 84 -12.82 -1.77 -2.68
CA LEU A 84 -13.69 -0.71 -2.17
C LEU A 84 -14.09 0.21 -3.33
N SER A 85 -15.35 0.65 -3.33
CA SER A 85 -15.89 1.56 -4.34
C SER A 85 -15.32 2.98 -4.27
N THR A 86 -14.76 3.34 -3.12
CA THR A 86 -14.21 4.67 -2.85
C THR A 86 -12.94 4.55 -2.04
N LEU A 87 -11.94 5.37 -2.38
CA LEU A 87 -10.77 5.54 -1.52
C LEU A 87 -11.15 6.36 -0.28
N PRO A 88 -10.47 6.18 0.85
CA PRO A 88 -10.58 7.09 1.97
C PRO A 88 -10.32 8.53 1.51
N THR A 89 -11.12 9.49 1.99
CA THR A 89 -11.07 10.90 1.54
C THR A 89 -9.70 11.53 1.73
N GLU A 90 -8.92 11.05 2.70
CA GLU A 90 -7.66 11.64 3.10
C GLU A 90 -6.54 10.58 3.13
N MET A 91 -5.41 10.91 2.52
CA MET A 91 -4.19 10.12 2.65
C MET A 91 -3.61 10.34 4.05
N LEU A 92 -3.25 9.27 4.74
CA LEU A 92 -2.78 9.33 6.12
C LEU A 92 -1.26 9.49 6.19
N TYR A 93 -0.79 10.28 7.15
CA TYR A 93 0.63 10.33 7.48
C TYR A 93 1.07 9.00 8.09
N SER A 94 2.16 8.44 7.57
CA SER A 94 2.73 7.17 8.02
C SER A 94 3.10 7.19 9.51
N GLU A 95 3.46 8.34 10.07
CA GLU A 95 3.82 8.52 11.49
C GLU A 95 2.65 8.25 12.44
N TRP A 96 1.45 8.73 12.13
CA TRP A 96 0.27 8.51 12.96
C TRP A 96 -0.21 7.06 12.87
N LEU A 97 -0.19 6.50 11.66
CA LEU A 97 -0.48 5.09 11.43
C LEU A 97 0.47 4.17 12.20
N ALA A 98 1.77 4.51 12.20
CA ALA A 98 2.76 3.75 12.96
C ALA A 98 2.50 3.76 14.47
N ALA A 99 1.88 4.82 15.00
CA ALA A 99 1.46 4.94 16.39
C ALA A 99 0.07 4.35 16.69
N GLY A 100 -0.59 3.69 15.73
CA GLY A 100 -1.91 3.10 15.91
C GLY A 100 -3.04 4.14 15.93
N MET A 101 -2.81 5.30 15.33
CA MET A 101 -3.75 6.43 15.34
C MET A 101 -4.28 6.70 13.93
N TYR A 102 -5.61 6.75 13.81
CA TYR A 102 -6.28 7.26 12.63
C TYR A 102 -6.60 8.75 12.82
N ARG A 103 -5.84 9.61 12.12
CA ARG A 103 -6.10 11.05 12.09
C ARG A 103 -6.14 11.51 10.64
N PRO A 104 -7.35 11.79 10.11
CA PRO A 104 -7.49 12.37 8.79
C PRO A 104 -6.70 13.69 8.72
N SER A 105 -5.82 13.81 7.70
CA SER A 105 -5.17 15.08 7.38
C SER A 105 -5.92 15.78 6.26
N ALA A 106 -6.54 16.93 6.58
CA ALA A 106 -7.20 17.78 5.60
C ALA A 106 -6.26 18.30 4.49
N VAL A 107 -4.93 18.21 4.70
CA VAL A 107 -3.90 18.69 3.75
C VAL A 107 -3.77 17.75 2.55
N LEU A 108 -4.01 16.45 2.70
CA LEU A 108 -3.84 15.45 1.65
C LEU A 108 -5.17 14.96 1.07
N ARG A 109 -6.24 15.74 1.25
CA ARG A 109 -7.55 15.47 0.68
C ARG A 109 -7.45 15.37 -0.85
N ASP A 110 -8.02 14.31 -1.41
CA ASP A 110 -8.08 14.05 -2.87
C ASP A 110 -6.72 13.86 -3.58
N GLN A 111 -5.63 13.62 -2.85
CA GLN A 111 -4.28 13.50 -3.46
C GLN A 111 -3.89 12.06 -3.83
N TRP A 112 -4.81 11.11 -3.81
CA TRP A 112 -4.50 9.75 -4.23
C TRP A 112 -4.00 9.74 -5.69
N PRO A 113 -2.79 9.23 -5.95
CA PRO A 113 -2.31 9.11 -7.32
C PRO A 113 -3.28 8.26 -8.15
N TYR A 114 -3.41 8.64 -9.43
CA TYR A 114 -4.28 7.93 -10.36
C TYR A 114 -4.00 6.43 -10.38
N GLY A 115 -5.07 5.63 -10.39
CA GLY A 115 -5.01 4.17 -10.34
C GLY A 115 -4.62 3.59 -8.98
N THR A 116 -4.68 4.39 -7.91
CA THR A 116 -4.70 3.86 -6.54
C THR A 116 -6.02 3.14 -6.29
N LEU A 117 -5.93 1.92 -5.77
CA LEU A 117 -7.07 1.10 -5.36
C LEU A 117 -6.92 0.74 -3.88
N MET A 118 -8.05 0.59 -3.20
CA MET A 118 -8.10 0.03 -1.86
C MET A 118 -8.86 -1.30 -1.89
N VAL A 119 -8.27 -2.34 -1.30
CA VAL A 119 -8.79 -3.70 -1.35
C VAL A 119 -8.71 -4.35 0.02
N GLU A 120 -9.67 -5.20 0.35
CA GLU A 120 -9.71 -5.92 1.62
C GLU A 120 -8.53 -6.89 1.76
N ARG A 121 -8.20 -7.61 0.68
CA ARG A 121 -7.19 -8.67 0.70
C ARG A 121 -6.27 -8.62 -0.51
N VAL A 122 -5.00 -8.87 -0.26
CA VAL A 122 -3.94 -8.91 -1.26
C VAL A 122 -3.15 -10.22 -1.11
N ARG A 123 -2.81 -10.86 -2.22
CA ARG A 123 -1.87 -11.97 -2.27
C ARG A 123 -0.77 -11.68 -3.29
N LEU A 124 0.48 -11.60 -2.85
CA LEU A 124 1.62 -11.42 -3.76
C LEU A 124 1.83 -12.68 -4.59
N THR A 125 2.04 -12.51 -5.89
CA THR A 125 2.19 -13.63 -6.84
C THR A 125 3.59 -13.65 -7.46
N GLU A 126 3.93 -12.61 -8.21
CA GLU A 126 5.17 -12.54 -8.98
C GLU A 126 5.87 -11.20 -8.76
N ARG A 127 7.19 -11.20 -8.69
CA ARG A 127 7.97 -9.97 -8.56
C ARG A 127 7.98 -9.24 -9.90
N TYR A 128 7.53 -7.99 -9.89
CA TYR A 128 7.55 -7.12 -11.06
C TYR A 128 8.94 -6.49 -11.20
N SER A 129 9.54 -6.65 -12.38
CA SER A 129 10.94 -6.26 -12.71
C SER A 129 11.17 -4.76 -12.73
#